data_AF-A0A844U0H8-F1
#
_entry.id   AF-A0A844U0H8-F1
#
_cell.length_a   1.000
_cell.length_b   1.000
_cell.length_c   1.000
_cell.angle_alpha   90.00
_cell.angle_beta   90.00
_cell.angle_gamma   90.00
#
_symmetry.space_group_name_H-M   'P 1'
#
loop_
_entity.id
_entity.type
_entity.pdbx_description
1 polymer ?
#
loop_
_entity_poly.entity_id
_entity_poly.type
_entity_poly.pdbx_seq_one_letter_code
_entity_poly.pdbx_strand_id
1 'polypeptide(L)'
;MKKIMALVLFVSTSIAFTACSSDDNTPVRSEMESPEGTWESSTLTYAAFDENGKPFHASPEGVEYTYDKIPFGEDPTKEETFIIEGNKATLKDIAKSNKETIVEGELINKTTIVLDNEKYHDRTIVNVTKTTMTLSYRMDLSMDKMKNAYGILTVKYLKK
;
A
#
# COMPACT_ATOMS: atom_id res chain seq x y z
N MET A 1 64.87 -40.39 -38.42
CA MET A 1 64.86 -38.95 -38.09
C MET A 1 63.48 -38.39 -38.36
N LYS A 2 62.83 -37.84 -37.32
CA LYS A 2 61.93 -36.65 -37.26
C LYS A 2 61.47 -36.09 -38.62
N LYS A 3 60.19 -35.79 -38.92
CA LYS A 3 59.19 -34.92 -38.25
C LYS A 3 57.78 -35.27 -38.81
N ILE A 4 56.75 -35.59 -38.00
CA ILE A 4 55.60 -34.75 -37.58
C ILE A 4 55.05 -33.80 -38.67
N MET A 5 53.81 -34.02 -39.12
CA MET A 5 52.67 -33.12 -38.86
C MET A 5 51.35 -33.74 -39.35
N ALA A 6 50.45 -33.98 -38.39
CA ALA A 6 49.04 -34.23 -38.63
C ALA A 6 48.34 -32.89 -38.89
N LEU A 7 47.44 -32.86 -39.89
CA LEU A 7 46.46 -31.79 -40.04
C LEU A 7 45.08 -32.44 -40.09
N VAL A 8 44.38 -32.37 -38.97
CA VAL A 8 42.99 -32.79 -38.81
C VAL A 8 42.11 -31.63 -39.32
N LEU A 9 41.33 -31.87 -40.38
CA LEU A 9 40.29 -30.95 -40.83
C LEU A 9 38.94 -31.44 -40.31
N PHE A 10 38.52 -30.90 -39.17
CA PHE A 10 37.15 -30.94 -38.70
C PHE A 10 36.32 -29.97 -39.55
N VAL A 11 35.38 -30.49 -40.35
CA VAL A 11 34.28 -29.68 -40.88
C VAL A 11 33.04 -30.05 -40.07
N SER A 12 32.84 -29.33 -38.97
CA SER A 12 31.58 -29.33 -38.23
C SER A 12 30.55 -28.54 -39.03
N THR A 13 29.52 -29.21 -39.53
CA THR A 13 28.31 -28.57 -40.03
C THR A 13 27.61 -27.85 -38.88
N SER A 14 27.54 -26.52 -38.98
CA SER A 14 26.80 -25.66 -38.08
C SER A 14 25.32 -26.01 -38.16
N ILE A 15 24.78 -26.64 -37.12
CA ILE A 15 23.34 -26.66 -36.88
C ILE A 15 22.99 -25.22 -36.48
N ALA A 16 22.33 -24.51 -37.38
CA ALA A 16 21.76 -23.21 -37.07
C ALA A 16 20.67 -23.42 -36.01
N PHE A 17 21.01 -23.17 -34.75
CA PHE A 17 19.99 -22.83 -33.77
C PHE A 17 19.45 -21.47 -34.21
N THR A 18 18.23 -21.44 -34.76
CA THR A 18 17.36 -20.29 -34.56
C THR A 18 17.12 -20.21 -33.06
N ALA A 19 18.04 -19.54 -32.35
CA ALA A 19 17.74 -18.93 -31.09
C ALA A 19 16.68 -17.87 -31.41
N CYS A 20 15.40 -18.28 -31.38
CA CYS A 20 14.36 -17.37 -30.97
C CYS A 20 14.73 -17.00 -29.53
N SER A 21 15.58 -15.97 -29.42
CA SER A 21 15.66 -15.10 -28.28
C SER A 21 14.23 -14.62 -28.03
N SER A 22 13.46 -15.42 -27.30
CA SER A 22 12.32 -14.95 -26.55
C SER A 22 12.93 -14.01 -25.52
N ASP A 23 13.06 -12.76 -25.94
CA ASP A 23 13.32 -11.61 -25.11
C ASP A 23 12.09 -11.48 -24.19
N ASP A 24 12.04 -12.38 -23.21
CA ASP A 24 10.99 -12.50 -22.21
C ASP A 24 11.26 -11.45 -21.13
N ASN A 25 11.25 -10.18 -21.55
CA ASN A 25 11.13 -9.04 -20.66
C ASN A 25 9.68 -8.90 -20.21
N THR A 26 9.04 -10.01 -19.79
CA THR A 26 7.85 -9.88 -18.97
C THR A 26 8.31 -9.14 -17.71
N PRO A 27 7.84 -7.91 -17.45
CA PRO A 27 8.25 -7.20 -16.26
C PRO A 27 7.89 -8.08 -15.08
N VAL A 28 8.90 -8.48 -14.30
CA VAL A 28 8.69 -9.14 -13.01
C VAL A 28 7.92 -8.14 -12.17
N ARG A 29 6.59 -8.27 -12.17
CA ARG A 29 5.72 -7.51 -11.31
C ARG A 29 6.10 -7.99 -9.91
N SER A 30 6.87 -7.20 -9.18
CA SER A 30 7.22 -7.52 -7.80
C SER A 30 5.93 -7.83 -7.07
N GLU A 31 5.71 -9.09 -6.69
CA GLU A 31 4.56 -9.44 -5.89
C GLU A 31 4.60 -8.56 -4.65
N MET A 32 3.45 -7.95 -4.31
CA MET A 32 3.34 -7.15 -3.11
C MET A 32 3.71 -8.03 -1.91
N GLU A 33 4.60 -7.53 -1.05
CA GLU A 33 5.00 -8.25 0.16
C GLU A 33 3.78 -8.58 1.02
N SER A 34 3.89 -9.61 1.86
CA SER A 34 2.79 -9.96 2.79
C SER A 34 2.46 -8.78 3.70
N PRO A 35 1.18 -8.40 3.87
CA PRO A 35 0.76 -7.35 4.80
C PRO A 35 0.85 -7.77 6.27
N GLU A 36 1.25 -9.01 6.57
CA GLU A 36 1.37 -9.48 7.96
C GLU A 36 2.39 -8.68 8.78
N GLY A 37 2.00 -8.41 10.02
CA GLY A 37 2.81 -7.72 11.02
C GLY A 37 2.07 -6.58 11.71
N THR A 38 2.84 -5.84 12.50
CA THR A 38 2.38 -4.66 13.23
C THR A 38 2.83 -3.39 12.51
N TRP A 39 1.91 -2.49 12.26
CA TRP A 39 2.09 -1.30 11.44
C TRP A 39 1.61 -0.06 12.18
N GLU A 40 2.46 0.94 12.35
CA GLU A 40 2.10 2.20 13.01
C GLU A 40 2.01 3.34 12.00
N SER A 41 0.97 4.16 12.08
CA SER A 41 0.75 5.31 11.21
C SER A 41 1.89 6.31 11.31
N SER A 42 2.39 6.79 10.17
CA SER A 42 3.52 7.72 10.12
C SER A 42 3.15 9.02 9.40
N THR A 43 2.82 8.92 8.12
CA THR A 43 2.49 10.08 7.30
C THR A 43 1.21 9.85 6.51
N LEU A 44 0.62 10.93 6.03
CA LEU A 44 -0.56 10.88 5.18
C LEU A 44 -0.53 11.95 4.09
N THR A 45 -1.28 11.66 3.03
CA THR A 45 -1.82 12.64 2.09
C THR A 45 -3.34 12.53 2.09
N TYR A 46 -4.03 13.58 1.67
CA TYR A 46 -5.49 13.59 1.63
C TYR A 46 -6.05 14.44 0.50
N ALA A 47 -7.28 14.13 0.11
CA ALA A 47 -8.15 15.00 -0.69
C ALA A 47 -9.55 14.99 -0.10
N ALA A 48 -10.19 16.16 -0.01
CA ALA A 48 -11.52 16.38 0.54
C ALA A 48 -12.48 16.84 -0.56
N PHE A 49 -13.66 16.25 -0.55
CA PHE A 49 -14.68 16.36 -1.57
C PHE A 49 -16.03 16.75 -0.95
N ASP A 50 -16.80 17.56 -1.67
CA ASP A 50 -18.18 17.87 -1.28
C ASP A 50 -19.12 16.69 -1.57
N GLU A 51 -20.40 16.86 -1.26
CA GLU A 51 -21.44 15.83 -1.48
C GLU A 51 -21.59 15.39 -2.96
N ASN A 52 -21.13 16.21 -3.90
CA ASN A 52 -21.17 15.93 -5.34
C ASN A 52 -19.85 15.35 -5.87
N GLY A 53 -18.88 15.08 -4.98
CA GLY A 53 -17.56 14.58 -5.35
C GLY A 53 -16.63 15.64 -5.94
N LYS A 54 -16.95 16.93 -5.81
CA LYS A 54 -16.06 18.01 -6.26
C LYS A 54 -14.98 18.27 -5.20
N PRO A 55 -13.69 18.26 -5.55
CA PRO A 55 -12.63 18.53 -4.59
C PRO A 55 -12.67 20.01 -4.17
N PHE A 56 -12.56 20.27 -2.87
CA PHE A 56 -12.46 21.63 -2.32
C PHE A 56 -11.19 21.84 -1.48
N HIS A 57 -10.52 20.78 -1.06
CA HIS A 57 -9.25 20.85 -0.35
C HIS A 57 -8.42 19.59 -0.61
N ALA A 58 -7.10 19.71 -0.76
CA ALA A 58 -6.22 18.56 -0.92
C ALA A 58 -4.80 18.90 -0.45
N SER A 59 -4.05 17.87 -0.07
CA SER A 59 -2.60 17.97 0.08
C SER A 59 -1.98 18.40 -1.25
N PRO A 60 -1.04 19.36 -1.26
CA PRO A 60 -0.27 19.64 -2.47
C PRO A 60 0.48 18.40 -2.95
N GLU A 61 0.72 18.32 -4.25
CA GLU A 61 1.45 17.19 -4.83
C GLU A 61 2.84 17.04 -4.18
N GLY A 62 3.18 15.81 -3.78
CA GLY A 62 4.45 15.49 -3.13
C GLY A 62 4.58 15.95 -1.68
N VAL A 63 3.53 16.52 -1.07
CA VAL A 63 3.55 16.96 0.32
C VAL A 63 2.85 15.93 1.21
N GLU A 64 3.62 15.28 2.07
CA GLU A 64 3.13 14.42 3.14
C GLU A 64 3.06 15.18 4.47
N TYR A 65 2.01 14.94 5.24
CA TYR A 65 1.86 15.43 6.60
C TYR A 65 2.10 14.30 7.59
N THR A 66 2.58 14.61 8.80
CA THR A 66 2.58 13.62 9.88
C THR A 66 1.14 13.23 10.21
N TYR A 67 0.93 11.96 10.56
CA TYR A 67 -0.42 11.43 10.72
C TYR A 67 -1.22 12.15 11.82
N ASP A 68 -0.57 12.65 12.86
CA ASP A 68 -1.19 13.46 13.92
C ASP A 68 -1.74 14.82 13.45
N LYS A 69 -1.45 15.22 12.20
CA LYS A 69 -1.93 16.46 11.57
C LYS A 69 -3.13 16.25 10.67
N ILE A 70 -3.90 15.17 10.83
CA ILE A 70 -5.23 15.05 10.19
C ILE A 70 -6.01 16.36 10.44
N PRO A 71 -6.42 17.07 9.38
CA PRO A 71 -6.99 18.41 9.49
C PRO A 71 -8.52 18.41 9.68
N PHE A 72 -9.13 17.24 9.83
CA PHE A 72 -10.58 17.07 9.85
C PHE A 72 -11.05 16.16 10.99
N GLY A 73 -12.34 16.26 11.35
CA GLY A 73 -12.95 15.48 12.44
C GLY A 73 -13.03 16.28 13.73
N GLU A 74 -14.03 15.96 14.56
CA GLU A 74 -14.30 16.63 15.84
C GLU A 74 -13.23 16.29 16.91
N ASP A 75 -12.78 15.03 16.92
CA ASP A 75 -11.65 14.54 17.72
C ASP A 75 -10.79 13.61 16.83
N PRO A 76 -9.92 14.17 15.98
CA PRO A 76 -9.18 13.37 15.01
C PRO A 76 -8.23 12.39 15.69
N THR A 77 -8.02 11.28 15.02
CA THR A 77 -6.99 10.31 15.38
C THR A 77 -5.60 10.95 15.33
N LYS A 78 -4.78 10.67 16.34
CA LYS A 78 -3.35 11.05 16.35
C LYS A 78 -2.43 9.88 16.02
N GLU A 79 -2.87 8.64 16.23
CA GLU A 79 -2.10 7.43 15.97
C GLU A 79 -3.04 6.27 15.64
N GLU A 80 -2.73 5.53 14.58
CA GLU A 80 -3.32 4.22 14.29
C GLU A 80 -2.22 3.15 14.34
N THR A 81 -2.52 2.02 14.97
CA THR A 81 -1.73 0.79 14.86
C THR A 81 -2.60 -0.31 14.27
N PHE A 82 -2.12 -0.93 13.19
CA PHE A 82 -2.69 -2.14 12.62
C PHE A 82 -1.88 -3.36 13.02
N ILE A 83 -2.57 -4.45 13.35
CA ILE A 83 -1.98 -5.78 13.51
C ILE A 83 -2.68 -6.68 12.50
N ILE A 84 -1.92 -7.32 11.61
CA ILE A 84 -2.44 -8.22 10.57
C ILE A 84 -1.79 -9.60 10.75
N GLU A 85 -2.61 -10.63 10.98
CA GLU A 85 -2.19 -12.01 11.22
C GLU A 85 -3.06 -12.97 10.40
N GLY A 86 -2.51 -13.52 9.31
CA GLY A 86 -3.29 -14.26 8.33
C GLY A 86 -4.41 -13.40 7.74
N ASN A 87 -5.66 -13.82 7.93
CA ASN A 87 -6.84 -13.08 7.48
C ASN A 87 -7.42 -12.16 8.57
N LYS A 88 -6.85 -12.11 9.77
CA LYS A 88 -7.35 -11.26 10.85
C LYS A 88 -6.67 -9.90 10.82
N ALA A 89 -7.43 -8.85 11.08
CA ALA A 89 -6.93 -7.50 11.25
C ALA A 89 -7.43 -6.92 12.58
N THR A 90 -6.60 -6.13 13.23
CA THR A 90 -6.99 -5.34 14.40
C THR A 90 -6.47 -3.92 14.23
N LEU A 91 -7.38 -2.95 14.33
CA LEU A 91 -7.06 -1.53 14.40
C LEU A 91 -7.09 -1.09 15.85
N LYS A 92 -6.02 -0.48 16.31
CA LYS A 92 -5.99 0.37 17.51
C LYS A 92 -5.90 1.83 17.06
N ASP A 93 -6.91 2.60 17.41
CA ASP A 93 -7.05 4.02 17.08
C ASP A 93 -6.97 4.83 18.37
N ILE A 94 -6.04 5.79 18.43
CA ILE A 94 -5.89 6.71 19.55
C ILE A 94 -6.22 8.12 19.07
N ALA A 95 -7.32 8.68 19.59
CA ALA A 95 -7.74 10.05 19.32
C ALA A 95 -6.84 11.09 20.00
N LYS A 96 -6.90 12.35 19.55
CA LYS A 96 -6.18 13.46 20.19
C LYS A 96 -6.60 13.69 21.65
N SER A 97 -7.85 13.38 22.00
CA SER A 97 -8.32 13.31 23.38
C SER A 97 -7.66 12.21 24.24
N ASN A 98 -6.85 11.35 23.65
CA ASN A 98 -6.30 10.11 24.23
C ASN A 98 -7.34 9.01 24.47
N LYS A 99 -8.53 9.13 23.89
CA LYS A 99 -9.47 8.02 23.84
C LYS A 99 -8.93 6.94 22.91
N GLU A 100 -8.83 5.72 23.42
CA GLU A 100 -8.43 4.54 22.65
C GLU A 100 -9.68 3.76 22.20
N THR A 101 -9.67 3.32 20.95
CA THR A 101 -10.66 2.42 20.37
C THR A 101 -9.93 1.25 19.72
N ILE A 102 -10.38 0.03 19.99
CA ILE A 102 -9.88 -1.19 19.35
C ILE A 102 -11.01 -1.75 18.50
N VAL A 103 -10.71 -2.06 17.23
CA VAL A 103 -11.67 -2.55 16.24
C VAL A 103 -11.08 -3.79 15.58
N GLU A 104 -11.84 -4.89 15.62
CA GLU A 104 -11.49 -6.11 14.90
C GLU A 104 -11.92 -6.00 13.43
N GLY A 105 -11.35 -6.85 12.59
CA GLY A 105 -11.69 -6.92 11.18
C GLY A 105 -10.99 -8.06 10.46
N GLU A 106 -11.16 -8.10 9.15
CA GLU A 106 -10.67 -9.16 8.29
C GLU A 106 -9.92 -8.61 7.07
N LEU A 107 -8.85 -9.30 6.69
CA LEU A 107 -8.13 -9.10 5.45
C LEU A 107 -8.73 -9.98 4.36
N ILE A 108 -9.38 -9.34 3.39
CA ILE A 108 -9.99 -9.97 2.22
C ILE A 108 -9.04 -9.84 1.02
N ASN A 109 -8.80 -10.96 0.33
CA ASN A 109 -8.01 -11.03 -0.91
C ASN A 109 -6.61 -10.40 -0.82
N LYS A 110 -6.03 -10.33 0.38
CA LYS A 110 -4.73 -9.68 0.67
C LYS A 110 -4.64 -8.18 0.35
N THR A 111 -5.75 -7.53 0.01
CA THR A 111 -5.75 -6.13 -0.46
C THR A 111 -6.75 -5.25 0.26
N THR A 112 -7.73 -5.81 0.96
CA THR A 112 -8.83 -5.03 1.56
C THR A 112 -9.00 -5.43 3.01
N ILE A 113 -8.95 -4.47 3.92
CA ILE A 113 -9.23 -4.66 5.34
C ILE A 113 -10.64 -4.15 5.60
N VAL A 114 -11.54 -5.05 5.98
CA VAL A 114 -12.91 -4.74 6.40
C VAL A 114 -12.92 -4.69 7.91
N LEU A 115 -13.46 -3.63 8.50
CA LEU A 115 -13.54 -3.48 9.96
C LEU A 115 -14.95 -3.71 10.47
N ASP A 116 -15.05 -4.39 11.61
CA ASP A 116 -16.33 -4.75 12.25
C ASP A 116 -16.91 -3.58 13.07
N ASN A 117 -16.94 -2.39 12.46
CA ASN A 117 -17.49 -1.19 13.08
C ASN A 117 -17.95 -0.19 12.02
N GLU A 118 -19.24 0.10 12.00
CA GLU A 118 -19.88 1.00 11.01
C GLU A 118 -19.34 2.43 11.00
N LYS A 119 -18.60 2.85 12.04
CA LYS A 119 -17.96 4.18 12.08
C LYS A 119 -16.67 4.24 11.25
N TYR A 120 -16.11 3.09 10.89
CA TYR A 120 -14.88 3.01 10.14
C TYR A 120 -15.16 2.48 8.73
N HIS A 121 -14.58 3.15 7.74
CA HIS A 121 -14.59 2.64 6.37
C HIS A 121 -13.52 1.57 6.19
N ASP A 122 -13.79 0.67 5.25
CA ASP A 122 -12.83 -0.31 4.77
C ASP A 122 -11.55 0.37 4.26
N ARG A 123 -10.42 -0.32 4.40
CA ARG A 123 -9.13 0.18 3.94
C ARG A 123 -8.59 -0.69 2.81
N THR A 124 -8.11 -0.03 1.77
CA THR A 124 -7.44 -0.70 0.65
C THR A 124 -5.94 -0.61 0.83
N ILE A 125 -5.26 -1.74 0.82
CA ILE A 125 -3.80 -1.82 0.75
C ILE A 125 -3.36 -1.41 -0.66
N VAL A 126 -2.69 -0.27 -0.73
CA VAL A 126 -2.14 0.27 -1.99
C VAL A 126 -0.78 -0.33 -2.29
N ASN A 127 0.06 -0.51 -1.25
CA ASN A 127 1.39 -1.06 -1.39
C ASN A 127 1.89 -1.63 -0.06
N VAL A 128 2.72 -2.68 -0.13
CA VAL A 128 3.45 -3.24 1.03
C VAL A 128 4.89 -3.49 0.63
N THR A 129 5.80 -3.04 1.49
CA THR A 129 7.23 -3.36 1.44
C THR A 129 7.64 -3.98 2.77
N LYS A 130 8.89 -4.39 2.90
CA LYS A 130 9.44 -4.92 4.16
C LYS A 130 9.28 -3.98 5.35
N THR A 131 9.24 -2.66 5.13
CA THR A 131 9.24 -1.66 6.20
C THR A 131 8.03 -0.72 6.16
N THR A 132 7.25 -0.72 5.08
CA THR A 132 6.13 0.21 4.92
C THR A 132 4.88 -0.46 4.38
N MET A 133 3.72 -0.10 4.91
CA MET A 133 2.42 -0.43 4.34
C MET A 133 1.71 0.89 4.01
N THR A 134 1.10 1.00 2.84
CA THR A 134 0.30 2.16 2.46
C THR A 134 -1.14 1.73 2.32
N LEU A 135 -2.03 2.36 3.09
CA LEU A 135 -3.47 2.15 3.01
C LEU A 135 -4.15 3.38 2.43
N SER A 136 -5.24 3.18 1.68
CA SER A 136 -6.15 4.25 1.29
C SER A 136 -7.55 3.95 1.80
N TYR A 137 -8.23 4.97 2.33
CA TYR A 137 -9.58 4.84 2.86
C TYR A 137 -10.34 6.15 2.88
N ARG A 138 -11.66 6.03 2.98
CA ARG A 138 -12.58 7.16 3.11
C ARG A 138 -12.71 7.57 4.57
N MET A 139 -12.88 8.87 4.81
CA MET A 139 -13.26 9.44 6.10
C MET A 139 -14.44 10.38 5.87
N ASP A 140 -15.50 10.26 6.65
CA ASP A 140 -16.60 11.23 6.55
C ASP A 140 -16.23 12.51 7.29
N LEU A 141 -16.39 13.65 6.61
CA LEU A 141 -16.07 14.97 7.14
C LEU A 141 -17.35 15.56 7.71
N SER A 142 -17.51 15.48 9.03
CA SER A 142 -18.57 16.24 9.69
C SER A 142 -18.15 17.71 9.73
N MET A 143 -18.63 18.50 8.77
CA MET A 143 -18.48 19.96 8.76
C MET A 143 -19.87 20.59 8.79
N ASP A 144 -20.12 21.51 9.73
CA ASP A 144 -21.42 22.15 9.97
C ASP A 144 -22.11 22.71 8.71
N LYS A 145 -21.33 23.05 7.67
CA LYS A 145 -21.82 23.66 6.42
C LYS A 145 -21.77 22.75 5.19
N MET A 146 -21.23 21.53 5.31
CA MET A 146 -21.11 20.59 4.20
C MET A 146 -21.59 19.21 4.66
N LYS A 147 -22.88 18.95 4.46
CA LYS A 147 -23.44 17.62 4.68
C LYS A 147 -22.78 16.63 3.72
N ASN A 148 -22.49 15.43 4.20
CA ASN A 148 -21.95 14.32 3.40
C ASN A 148 -20.61 14.62 2.69
N ALA A 149 -19.85 15.62 3.12
CA ALA A 149 -18.48 15.80 2.66
C ALA A 149 -17.63 14.61 3.12
N TYR A 150 -16.63 14.23 2.33
CA TYR A 150 -15.76 13.12 2.65
C TYR A 150 -14.32 13.39 2.21
N GLY A 151 -13.38 12.80 2.94
CA GLY A 151 -11.97 12.76 2.62
C GLY A 151 -11.58 11.39 2.11
N ILE A 152 -10.64 11.35 1.17
CA ILE A 152 -9.87 10.17 0.85
C ILE A 152 -8.48 10.39 1.44
N LEU A 153 -8.09 9.51 2.36
CA LEU A 153 -6.77 9.50 2.96
C LEU A 153 -5.93 8.43 2.26
N THR A 154 -4.64 8.72 2.10
CA THR A 154 -3.62 7.72 1.81
C THR A 154 -2.59 7.81 2.91
N VAL A 155 -2.51 6.78 3.73
CA VAL A 155 -1.72 6.74 4.96
C VAL A 155 -0.60 5.74 4.81
N LYS A 156 0.61 6.20 5.13
CA LYS A 156 1.79 5.36 5.22
C LYS A 156 2.00 4.92 6.66
N TYR A 157 2.15 3.62 6.84
CA TYR A 157 2.47 2.98 8.10
C TYR A 157 3.89 2.41 8.05
N LEU A 158 4.57 2.43 9.18
CA LEU A 158 5.89 1.84 9.37
C LEU A 158 5.76 0.53 10.15
N LYS A 159 6.54 -0.47 9.76
CA LYS A 159 6.59 -1.75 10.46
C LYS A 159 7.26 -1.58 11.83
N LYS A 160 6.65 -2.12 12.88
CA LYS A 160 7.22 -2.21 14.23
C LYS A 160 8.07 -3.47 14.42
#